data_AF-A0A9C9KP43-F1
#
_entry.id   AF-A0A9C9KP43-F1
#
_cell.length_a   1.000
_cell.length_b   1.000
_cell.length_c   1.000
_cell.angle_alpha   90.00
_cell.angle_beta   90.00
_cell.angle_gamma   90.00
#
_symmetry.space_group_name_H-M   'P 1'
#
loop_
_entity.id
_entity.type
_entity.pdbx_description
1 polymer ?
#
loop_
_entity_poly.entity_id
_entity_poly.type
_entity_poly.pdbx_seq_one_letter_code
_entity_poly.pdbx_strand_id
1 'polypeptide(L)'
;MTFFSILFARSEYATGNKLPEKAAFYKDLCLDQIIEAITARKPEYDLKSFFYQPLHDSETIRFRHEVMRDLTDADIRISISTFTDQMILVRRYLALITKLNFEYHKKGWFLEAAVVYCNAV
;
A
#
# COMPACT_ATOMS: atom_id res chain seq x y z
N MET A 1 -6.94 14.50 7.92
CA MET A 1 -7.83 13.57 7.21
C MET A 1 -7.36 12.16 7.47
N THR A 2 -8.21 11.29 8.00
CA THR A 2 -7.91 9.87 8.19
C THR A 2 -8.02 9.17 6.85
N PHE A 3 -6.91 8.60 6.38
CA PHE A 3 -6.90 7.77 5.18
C PHE A 3 -7.41 6.37 5.50
N PHE A 4 -8.36 5.88 4.70
CA PHE A 4 -8.83 4.50 4.76
C PHE A 4 -8.40 3.77 3.50
N SER A 5 -7.99 2.51 3.65
CA SER A 5 -7.56 1.71 2.50
C SER A 5 -8.72 1.49 1.53
N ILE A 6 -8.43 1.55 0.22
CA ILE A 6 -9.36 1.23 -0.87
C ILE A 6 -9.93 -0.19 -0.78
N LEU A 7 -9.34 -1.06 0.05
CA LEU A 7 -9.81 -2.42 0.32
C LEU A 7 -11.03 -2.46 1.28
N PHE A 8 -11.58 -1.32 1.67
CA PHE A 8 -12.77 -1.22 2.51
C PHE A 8 -13.76 -0.21 1.91
N ALA A 9 -14.98 -0.68 1.61
CA ALA A 9 -16.02 0.16 1.03
C ALA A 9 -16.54 1.24 2.00
N ARG A 10 -16.42 1.01 3.31
CA ARG A 10 -16.79 1.97 4.36
C ARG A 10 -15.73 2.01 5.44
N SER A 11 -15.52 3.19 6.03
CA SER A 11 -14.57 3.41 7.13
C SER A 11 -14.86 2.54 8.36
N GLU A 12 -16.14 2.19 8.57
CA GLU A 12 -16.61 1.33 9.66
C GLU A 12 -16.02 -0.09 9.56
N TYR A 13 -15.76 -0.59 8.36
CA TYR A 13 -15.17 -1.91 8.13
C TYR A 13 -13.64 -1.92 8.20
N ALA A 14 -13.00 -0.75 8.17
CA ALA A 14 -11.55 -0.65 8.29
C ALA A 14 -11.07 -1.02 9.71
N THR A 15 -11.94 -0.94 10.72
CA THR A 15 -11.69 -1.32 12.12
C THR A 15 -12.02 -2.80 12.39
N GLY A 16 -11.71 -3.68 11.45
CA GLY A 16 -11.82 -5.13 11.69
C GLY A 16 -10.92 -5.58 12.85
N ASN A 17 -11.30 -6.65 13.54
CA ASN A 17 -10.50 -7.23 14.62
C ASN A 17 -9.18 -7.74 14.06
N LYS A 18 -8.09 -7.01 14.30
CA LYS A 18 -6.74 -7.51 14.06
C LYS A 18 -6.50 -8.68 14.99
N LEU A 19 -6.39 -9.89 14.44
CA LEU A 19 -5.86 -10.98 15.24
C LEU A 19 -4.36 -10.76 15.45
N PRO A 20 -3.81 -11.24 16.57
CA PRO A 20 -2.37 -11.30 16.71
C PRO A 20 -1.79 -12.13 15.56
N GLU A 21 -0.68 -11.66 15.00
CA GLU A 21 0.14 -12.33 13.97
C GLU A 21 0.48 -13.81 14.31
N LYS A 22 0.32 -14.20 15.58
CA LYS A 22 0.62 -15.52 16.14
C LYS A 22 -0.60 -16.36 16.53
N ALA A 23 -1.79 -16.12 15.98
CA ALA A 23 -2.90 -17.05 16.24
C ALA A 23 -2.48 -18.46 15.76
N ALA A 24 -2.69 -19.48 16.61
CA ALA A 24 -2.05 -20.80 16.45
C ALA A 24 -2.32 -21.45 15.09
N PHE A 25 -3.50 -21.20 14.51
CA PHE A 25 -3.89 -21.73 13.20
C PHE A 25 -3.07 -21.16 12.03
N TYR A 26 -2.50 -19.95 12.13
CA TYR A 26 -1.66 -19.41 11.06
C TYR A 26 -0.38 -20.23 10.90
N LYS A 27 0.21 -20.66 12.02
CA LYS A 27 1.40 -21.51 12.02
C LYS A 27 1.07 -22.96 11.68
N ASP A 28 -0.05 -23.48 12.18
CA ASP A 28 -0.52 -24.84 11.90
C ASP A 28 -0.80 -25.06 10.41
N LEU A 29 -1.44 -24.09 9.77
CA LEU A 29 -1.73 -24.11 8.33
C LEU A 29 -0.59 -23.53 7.47
N CYS A 30 0.57 -23.23 8.07
CA CYS A 30 1.72 -22.58 7.40
C CYS A 30 1.37 -21.29 6.62
N LEU A 31 0.29 -20.60 7.00
CA LEU A 31 -0.14 -19.35 6.38
C LEU A 31 0.81 -18.20 6.72
N ASP A 32 1.46 -18.25 7.88
CA ASP A 32 2.49 -17.30 8.29
C ASP A 32 3.66 -17.24 7.29
N GLN A 33 4.15 -18.40 6.85
CA GLN A 33 5.23 -18.51 5.85
C GLN A 33 4.79 -17.97 4.48
N ILE A 34 3.55 -18.25 4.08
CA ILE A 34 3.00 -17.73 2.80
C ILE A 34 2.89 -16.20 2.88
N ILE A 35 2.33 -15.66 3.96
CA ILE A 35 2.19 -14.21 4.16
C ILE A 35 3.56 -13.54 4.17
N GLU A 36 4.55 -14.14 4.83
CA GLU A 36 5.92 -13.64 4.82
C GLU A 36 6.52 -13.64 3.41
N ALA A 37 6.41 -14.73 2.67
CA ALA A 37 6.95 -14.85 1.32
C ALA A 37 6.34 -13.84 0.33
N ILE A 38 5.02 -13.65 0.37
CA ILE A 38 4.34 -12.70 -0.54
C ILE A 38 4.61 -11.24 -0.18
N THR A 39 4.79 -10.93 1.11
CA THR A 39 5.03 -9.54 1.58
C THR A 39 6.50 -9.13 1.56
N ALA A 40 7.44 -10.09 1.51
CA ALA A 40 8.88 -9.84 1.57
C ALA A 40 9.42 -8.87 0.49
N ARG A 41 8.77 -8.78 -0.68
CA ARG A 41 9.18 -7.90 -1.77
C ARG A 41 8.88 -6.42 -1.53
N LYS A 42 8.01 -6.11 -0.57
CA LYS A 42 7.48 -4.77 -0.31
C LYS A 42 7.46 -4.47 1.20
N PRO A 43 8.60 -4.62 1.92
CA PRO A 43 8.65 -4.55 3.38
C PRO A 43 8.37 -3.14 3.93
N GLU A 44 8.54 -2.13 3.08
CA GLU A 44 8.21 -0.73 3.36
C GLU A 44 6.71 -0.46 3.48
N TYR A 45 5.87 -1.42 3.08
CA TYR A 45 4.43 -1.38 3.26
C TYR A 45 4.05 -2.42 4.34
N ASP A 46 3.26 -2.00 5.33
CA ASP A 46 2.72 -2.90 6.38
C ASP A 46 1.59 -3.79 5.83
N LEU A 47 1.91 -4.59 4.80
CA LEU A 47 0.97 -5.46 4.10
C LEU A 47 0.51 -6.62 4.97
N LYS A 48 1.37 -7.09 5.89
CA LYS A 48 1.07 -8.18 6.83
C LYS A 48 -0.17 -7.86 7.66
N SER A 49 -0.34 -6.61 8.09
CA SER A 49 -1.50 -6.17 8.87
C SER A 49 -2.84 -6.44 8.18
N PHE A 50 -2.89 -6.42 6.83
CA PHE A 50 -4.11 -6.72 6.07
C PHE A 50 -4.43 -8.21 6.03
N PHE A 51 -3.42 -9.08 6.07
CA PHE A 51 -3.60 -10.54 6.08
C PHE A 51 -4.01 -11.06 7.46
N TYR A 52 -3.56 -10.41 8.54
CA TYR A 52 -3.95 -10.76 9.91
C TYR A 52 -5.27 -10.12 10.37
N GLN A 53 -5.98 -9.45 9.47
CA GLN A 53 -7.29 -8.85 9.71
C GLN A 53 -8.36 -9.64 8.93
N PRO A 54 -8.86 -10.76 9.47
CA PRO A 54 -9.96 -11.48 8.83
C PRO A 54 -11.21 -10.59 8.77
N LEU A 55 -11.96 -10.76 7.69
CA LEU A 55 -13.23 -10.10 7.49
C LEU A 55 -14.35 -11.04 7.90
N HIS A 56 -15.33 -10.52 8.64
CA HIS A 56 -16.52 -11.24 9.05
C HIS A 56 -17.80 -10.78 8.32
N ASP A 57 -17.67 -9.75 7.50
CA ASP A 57 -18.75 -9.17 6.72
C ASP A 57 -18.64 -9.60 5.25
N SER A 58 -19.70 -10.23 4.73
CA SER A 58 -19.72 -10.79 3.37
C SER A 58 -19.66 -9.71 2.30
N GLU A 59 -20.26 -8.55 2.54
CA GLU A 59 -20.24 -7.40 1.64
C GLU A 59 -18.81 -6.87 1.47
N THR A 60 -18.08 -6.70 2.57
CA THR A 60 -16.67 -6.28 2.55
C THR A 60 -15.77 -7.31 1.85
N ILE A 61 -16.02 -8.61 2.04
CA ILE A 61 -15.28 -9.67 1.32
C ILE A 61 -15.55 -9.57 -0.18
N ARG A 62 -16.82 -9.44 -0.60
CA ARG A 62 -17.18 -9.33 -2.02
C ARG A 62 -16.54 -8.10 -2.65
N PHE A 63 -16.59 -6.96 -1.97
CA PHE A 63 -15.97 -5.72 -2.43
C PHE A 63 -14.45 -5.88 -2.63
N ARG A 64 -13.72 -6.54 -1.72
CA ARG A 64 -12.29 -6.81 -1.92
C ARG A 64 -12.02 -7.67 -3.15
N HIS A 65 -12.87 -8.68 -3.40
CA HIS A 65 -12.74 -9.51 -4.60
C HIS A 65 -13.02 -8.72 -5.89
N GLU A 66 -14.00 -7.81 -5.86
CA GLU A 66 -14.28 -6.90 -6.98
C GLU A 66 -13.08 -5.99 -7.26
N VAL A 67 -12.49 -5.37 -6.23
CA VAL A 67 -11.27 -4.57 -6.37
C VAL A 67 -10.13 -5.41 -6.99
N MET A 68 -9.91 -6.64 -6.55
CA MET A 68 -8.87 -7.52 -7.13
C MET A 68 -9.17 -7.91 -8.57
N ARG A 69 -10.45 -8.07 -8.93
CA ARG A 69 -10.88 -8.33 -10.31
C ARG A 69 -10.60 -7.12 -11.19
N ASP A 70 -10.93 -5.91 -10.74
CA ASP A 70 -10.67 -4.67 -11.47
C ASP A 70 -9.16 -4.47 -11.68
N LEU A 71 -8.33 -4.81 -10.70
CA LEU A 71 -6.86 -4.78 -10.82
C LEU A 71 -6.29 -5.81 -11.83
N THR A 72 -7.09 -6.78 -12.26
CA THR A 72 -6.69 -7.74 -13.30
C THR A 72 -6.79 -7.13 -14.70
N ASP A 73 -7.64 -6.12 -14.88
CA ASP A 73 -7.75 -5.37 -16.13
C ASP A 73 -6.39 -4.73 -16.50
N ALA A 74 -6.00 -4.88 -17.76
CA ALA A 74 -4.67 -4.49 -18.20
C ALA A 74 -4.48 -2.97 -18.19
N ASP A 75 -5.49 -2.22 -18.62
CA ASP A 75 -5.42 -0.77 -18.72
C ASP A 75 -5.40 -0.15 -17.31
N ILE A 76 -6.28 -0.63 -16.42
CA ILE A 76 -6.30 -0.23 -15.01
C ILE A 76 -4.96 -0.53 -14.33
N ARG A 77 -4.43 -1.75 -14.54
CA ARG A 77 -3.15 -2.15 -13.95
C ARG A 77 -2.00 -1.26 -14.43
N ILE A 78 -1.96 -0.92 -15.72
CA ILE A 78 -0.92 -0.03 -16.27
C ILE A 78 -1.03 1.35 -15.64
N SER A 79 -2.22 1.96 -15.64
CA SER A 79 -2.43 3.29 -15.06
C SER A 79 -2.04 3.35 -13.59
N ILE A 80 -2.46 2.36 -12.79
CA ILE A 80 -2.11 2.29 -11.36
C ILE A 80 -0.60 2.10 -11.19
N SER A 81 0.01 1.20 -11.97
CA SER A 81 1.45 0.92 -11.86
C SER A 81 2.27 2.18 -12.18
N THR A 82 1.96 2.87 -13.28
CA THR A 82 2.60 4.14 -13.66
C THR A 82 2.48 5.19 -12.57
N PHE A 83 1.27 5.38 -12.03
CA PHE A 83 1.04 6.30 -10.92
C PHE A 83 1.88 5.92 -9.69
N THR A 84 1.88 4.64 -9.30
CA THR A 84 2.62 4.18 -8.12
C THR A 84 4.12 4.35 -8.27
N ASP A 85 4.67 4.10 -9.46
CA ASP A 85 6.10 4.27 -9.75
C ASP A 85 6.51 5.74 -9.63
N GLN A 86 5.71 6.66 -10.18
CA GLN A 86 5.94 8.09 -10.03
C GLN A 86 5.86 8.53 -8.56
N MET A 87 4.89 8.04 -7.80
CA MET A 87 4.76 8.36 -6.37
C MET A 87 5.90 7.79 -5.53
N ILE A 88 6.46 6.63 -5.89
CA ILE A 88 7.67 6.08 -5.26
C ILE A 88 8.85 7.03 -5.51
N LEU A 89 9.01 7.55 -6.74
CA LEU A 89 10.05 8.53 -7.06
C LEU A 89 9.90 9.83 -6.24
N VAL A 90 8.68 10.37 -6.15
CA VAL A 90 8.40 11.56 -5.31
C VAL A 90 8.83 11.30 -3.86
N ARG A 91 8.40 10.19 -3.25
CA ARG A 91 8.80 9.84 -1.88
C ARG A 91 10.31 9.71 -1.73
N ARG A 92 11.00 9.14 -2.73
CA ARG A 92 12.46 9.01 -2.73
C ARG A 92 13.15 10.38 -2.77
N TYR A 93 12.68 11.31 -3.59
CA TYR A 93 13.24 12.66 -3.66
C TYR A 93 12.99 13.44 -2.37
N LEU A 94 11.79 13.36 -1.80
CA LEU A 94 11.51 13.98 -0.50
C LEU A 94 12.40 13.41 0.62
N ALA A 95 12.61 12.09 0.64
CA ALA A 95 13.53 11.44 1.58
C ALA A 95 15.01 11.78 1.33
N LEU A 96 15.40 12.13 0.10
CA LEU A 96 16.74 12.61 -0.23
C LEU A 96 16.96 14.02 0.31
N ILE A 97 15.97 14.91 0.15
CA ILE A 97 16.05 16.31 0.61
C ILE A 97 16.39 16.42 2.10
N THR A 98 15.84 15.52 2.93
CA THR A 98 16.10 15.51 4.39
C THR A 98 17.55 15.16 4.74
N LYS A 99 18.29 14.53 3.82
CA LYS A 99 19.70 14.13 3.99
C LYS A 99 20.69 15.13 3.40
N LEU A 100 20.23 16.13 2.65
CA LEU A 100 21.09 17.12 1.99
C LEU A 100 21.43 18.27 2.94
N ASN A 101 22.63 18.83 2.80
CA ASN A 101 23.08 19.98 3.60
C ASN A 101 23.00 21.32 2.84
N PHE A 102 23.05 21.30 1.50
CA PHE A 102 23.07 22.52 0.67
C PHE A 102 21.68 22.98 0.25
N GLU A 103 21.32 24.20 0.60
CA GLU A 103 19.97 24.74 0.43
C GLU A 103 19.48 24.76 -1.02
N TYR A 104 20.30 25.16 -1.99
CA TYR A 104 19.88 25.16 -3.39
C TYR A 104 19.73 23.74 -3.96
N HIS A 105 20.48 22.77 -3.44
CA HIS A 105 20.34 21.37 -3.86
C HIS A 105 19.02 20.79 -3.34
N LYS A 106 18.63 21.12 -2.10
CA LYS A 106 17.30 20.79 -1.56
C LYS A 106 16.18 21.38 -2.41
N LYS A 107 16.28 22.67 -2.77
CA LYS A 107 15.28 23.35 -3.60
C LYS A 107 15.17 22.73 -4.99
N GLY A 108 16.28 22.35 -5.62
CA GLY A 108 16.29 21.65 -6.90
C GLY A 108 15.55 20.32 -6.83
N TRP A 109 15.89 19.46 -5.86
CA TRP A 109 15.19 18.18 -5.69
C TRP A 109 13.72 18.33 -5.31
N PHE A 110 13.36 19.39 -4.59
CA PHE A 110 11.96 19.70 -4.31
C PHE A 110 11.20 20.03 -5.59
N LEU A 111 11.80 20.81 -6.49
CA LEU A 111 11.20 21.11 -7.79
C LEU A 111 11.03 19.84 -8.64
N GLU A 112 12.04 18.97 -8.69
CA GLU A 112 11.95 17.67 -9.38
C GLU A 112 10.82 16.80 -8.81
N ALA A 113 10.69 16.74 -7.48
CA ALA A 113 9.60 16.03 -6.83
C ALA A 113 8.23 16.61 -7.20
N ALA A 114 8.11 17.94 -7.26
CA ALA A 114 6.88 18.63 -7.66
C ALA A 114 6.52 18.35 -9.13
N VAL A 115 7.50 18.35 -10.05
CA VAL A 115 7.29 18.03 -11.47
C VAL A 115 6.78 16.59 -11.63
N VAL A 116 7.41 15.62 -10.98
CA VAL A 116 6.95 14.22 -11.04
C VAL A 116 5.55 14.07 -10.46
N TYR A 117 5.25 14.76 -9.36
CA TYR A 117 3.92 14.74 -8.76
C TYR A 117 2.86 15.31 -9.70
N CYS A 118 3.09 16.49 -10.29
CA CYS A 118 2.15 17.12 -11.22
C CYS A 118 1.96 16.33 -12.52
N ASN A 119 2.93 15.54 -12.95
CA ASN A 119 2.79 14.67 -14.13
C ASN A 119 2.03 13.37 -13.83
N ALA A 120 1.86 13.04 -12.55
CA ALA A 120 1.23 11.80 -12.10
C ALA A 120 -0.24 11.97 -11.70
N VAL A 121 -0.65 13.19 -11.33
CA VAL A 121 -1.98 13.56 -10.82
C VAL A 121 -2.73 14.37 -11.86
#